data_AF-A0A2P4SZR7-F1
#
_entry.id   AF-A0A2P4SZR7-F1
#
_cell.length_a   1.000
_cell.length_b   1.000
_cell.length_c   1.000
_cell.angle_alpha   90.00
_cell.angle_beta   90.00
_cell.angle_gamma   90.00
#
_symmetry.space_group_name_H-M   'P 1'
#
loop_
_entity.id
_entity.type
_entity.pdbx_description
1 polymer ?
#
loop_
_entity_poly.entity_id
_entity_poly.type
_entity_poly.pdbx_seq_one_letter_code
_entity_poly.pdbx_strand_id
1 'polypeptide(L)'
;MGMALLEKPISKRQDSEAVQKAKILYASCMNENKIEKADVKPLLSILRHSPFRWPVLESNIGPEGLWSERRFSLMQTLATLRGQYSNSVFIRLYVAADDKASNRYILKLDQASLSLSSREDYLENTTEAKS
;
A
#
# COMPACT_ATOMS: atom_id res chain seq x y z
N MET A 1 3.77 24.96 8.50
CA MET A 1 2.60 25.81 8.20
C MET A 1 1.41 25.07 7.55
N GLY A 2 1.52 23.77 7.18
CA GLY A 2 0.44 23.02 6.50
C GLY A 2 -0.59 22.31 7.39
N MET A 3 -0.22 21.80 8.57
CA MET A 3 -1.13 21.00 9.42
C MET A 3 -2.35 21.80 9.91
N ALA A 4 -2.15 23.06 10.30
CA ALA A 4 -3.21 23.95 10.79
C ALA A 4 -4.30 24.29 9.74
N LEU A 5 -4.07 24.04 8.44
CA LEU A 5 -5.08 24.25 7.40
C LEU A 5 -6.05 23.07 7.32
N LEU A 6 -5.56 21.85 7.51
CA LEU A 6 -6.34 20.62 7.37
C LEU A 6 -7.20 20.33 8.62
N GLU A 7 -6.80 20.86 9.77
CA GLU A 7 -7.55 20.79 11.03
C GLU A 7 -8.77 21.70 11.04
N LYS A 8 -8.81 22.73 10.20
CA LYS A 8 -9.96 23.63 10.14
C LYS A 8 -11.20 22.89 9.64
N PRO A 9 -12.39 23.21 10.18
CA PRO A 9 -13.63 22.67 9.69
C PRO A 9 -13.78 22.81 8.18
N ILE A 10 -14.47 21.86 7.58
CA ILE A 10 -14.78 21.87 6.16
C ILE A 10 -15.84 22.96 5.90
N SER A 11 -15.53 23.89 5.01
CA SER A 11 -16.43 24.95 4.56
C SER A 11 -16.92 24.63 3.15
N LYS A 12 -18.16 24.14 3.01
CA LYS A 12 -18.72 23.80 1.68
C LYS A 12 -18.78 24.97 0.70
N ARG A 13 -18.75 26.22 1.18
CA ARG A 13 -18.78 27.43 0.36
C ARG A 13 -17.39 27.90 -0.08
N GLN A 14 -16.36 27.66 0.74
CA GLN A 14 -15.01 28.20 0.51
C GLN A 14 -14.00 27.13 0.09
N ASP A 15 -14.18 25.88 0.53
CA ASP A 15 -13.29 24.79 0.19
C ASP A 15 -13.71 24.18 -1.15
N SER A 16 -12.76 24.10 -2.09
CA SER A 16 -12.92 23.27 -3.29
C SER A 16 -13.08 21.80 -2.90
N GLU A 17 -13.69 20.99 -3.76
CA GLU A 17 -13.86 19.55 -3.49
C GLU A 17 -12.54 18.85 -3.14
N ALA A 18 -11.44 19.25 -3.77
CA ALA A 18 -10.10 18.73 -3.47
C ALA A 18 -9.66 19.04 -2.03
N VAL A 19 -9.89 20.26 -1.56
CA VAL A 19 -9.59 20.66 -0.18
C VAL A 19 -10.49 19.92 0.80
N GLN A 20 -11.78 19.74 0.47
CA GLN A 20 -12.70 18.96 1.30
C GLN A 20 -12.21 17.51 1.45
N LYS A 21 -11.82 16.84 0.36
CA LYS A 21 -11.28 15.47 0.40
C LYS A 21 -9.98 15.39 1.21
N ALA A 22 -9.07 16.36 1.06
CA ALA A 22 -7.84 16.41 1.85
C ALA A 22 -8.12 16.56 3.36
N LYS A 23 -9.05 17.44 3.73
CA LYS A 23 -9.50 17.62 5.12
C LYS A 23 -10.17 16.35 5.67
N ILE A 24 -11.03 15.68 4.89
CA ILE A 24 -11.66 14.41 5.28
C ILE A 24 -10.60 13.33 5.52
N LEU A 25 -9.66 13.18 4.59
CA LEU A 25 -8.58 12.20 4.71
C LEU A 25 -7.74 12.47 5.96
N TYR A 26 -7.34 13.73 6.18
CA TYR A 26 -6.62 14.14 7.38
C TYR A 26 -7.40 13.80 8.65
N ALA A 27 -8.66 14.23 8.75
CA ALA A 27 -9.50 13.96 9.91
C ALA A 27 -9.73 12.47 10.17
N SER A 28 -9.80 11.63 9.12
CA SER A 28 -9.88 10.17 9.27
C SER A 28 -8.58 9.57 9.80
N CYS A 29 -7.43 10.09 9.37
CA CYS A 29 -6.11 9.62 9.80
C CYS A 29 -5.80 10.00 11.25
N MET A 30 -6.22 11.20 11.68
CA MET A 30 -5.97 11.68 13.04
C MET A 30 -6.97 11.15 14.08
N ASN A 31 -7.99 10.38 13.68
CA ASN A 31 -8.98 9.83 14.60
C ASN A 31 -8.51 8.49 15.18
N GLU A 32 -7.52 8.55 16.07
CA GLU A 32 -6.94 7.39 16.74
C GLU A 32 -8.00 6.53 17.44
N ASN A 33 -8.98 7.13 18.12
CA ASN A 33 -10.08 6.39 18.76
C ASN A 33 -10.84 5.46 17.79
N LYS A 34 -11.09 5.89 16.54
CA LYS A 34 -11.72 5.03 15.53
C LYS A 34 -10.76 3.96 15.02
N ILE A 35 -9.49 4.30 14.85
CA ILE A 35 -8.44 3.38 14.39
C ILE A 35 -8.24 2.26 15.41
N GLU A 36 -8.07 2.60 16.69
CA GLU A 36 -7.91 1.63 17.79
C GLU A 36 -9.14 0.74 17.96
N LYS A 37 -10.35 1.29 17.78
CA LYS A 37 -11.58 0.48 17.81
C LYS A 37 -11.67 -0.51 16.64
N ALA A 38 -11.13 -0.16 15.48
CA ALA A 38 -11.09 -1.03 14.32
C ALA A 38 -10.06 -2.15 14.49
N ASP A 39 -8.93 -1.85 15.13
CA ASP A 39 -7.84 -2.80 15.42
C ASP A 39 -7.36 -3.49 14.13
N VAL A 40 -6.83 -4.70 14.21
CA VAL A 40 -6.32 -5.50 13.08
C VAL A 40 -7.40 -5.93 12.07
N LYS A 41 -8.69 -5.72 12.37
CA LYS A 41 -9.81 -6.27 11.59
C LYS A 41 -9.81 -5.86 10.11
N PRO A 42 -9.52 -4.59 9.72
CA PRO A 42 -9.45 -4.21 8.32
C PRO A 42 -8.36 -4.98 7.56
N LEU A 43 -7.19 -5.18 8.18
CA LEU A 43 -6.09 -5.96 7.60
C LEU A 43 -6.49 -7.43 7.44
N LEU A 44 -7.06 -8.05 8.47
CA LEU A 44 -7.53 -9.44 8.39
C LEU A 44 -8.60 -9.63 7.31
N SER A 45 -9.46 -8.64 7.08
CA SER A 45 -10.44 -8.69 6.00
C SER A 45 -9.78 -8.74 4.61
N ILE A 46 -8.67 -8.03 4.42
CA ILE A 46 -7.90 -8.09 3.17
C ILE A 46 -7.21 -9.45 3.03
N LEU A 47 -6.55 -9.92 4.10
CA LEU A 47 -5.79 -11.17 4.09
C LEU A 47 -6.66 -12.42 3.95
N ARG A 48 -7.96 -12.36 4.24
CA ARG A 48 -8.90 -13.47 3.97
C ARG A 48 -9.26 -13.60 2.49
N HIS A 49 -9.04 -12.56 1.68
CA HIS A 49 -9.33 -12.58 0.25
C HIS A 49 -8.30 -13.42 -0.53
N SER A 50 -8.76 -14.16 -1.54
CA SER A 50 -8.05 -15.31 -2.12
C SER A 50 -6.81 -15.05 -3.01
N PRO A 51 -6.29 -13.83 -3.24
CA PRO A 51 -4.89 -13.67 -3.64
C PRO A 51 -3.95 -13.35 -2.48
N PHE A 52 -4.47 -12.94 -1.31
CA PHE A 52 -3.68 -12.34 -0.22
C PHE A 52 -3.60 -13.20 1.04
N ARG A 53 -4.19 -14.40 1.01
CA ARG A 53 -4.05 -15.36 2.11
C ARG A 53 -2.57 -15.59 2.39
N TRP A 54 -2.20 -15.39 3.65
CA TRP A 54 -0.82 -15.42 4.08
C TRP A 54 -0.56 -16.70 4.87
N PRO A 55 0.21 -17.66 4.32
CA PRO A 55 0.43 -18.97 4.95
C PRO A 55 0.85 -18.93 6.43
N VAL A 56 1.63 -17.92 6.83
CA VAL A 56 2.12 -17.80 8.21
C VAL A 56 1.00 -17.55 9.24
N LEU A 57 -0.18 -17.10 8.79
CA LEU A 57 -1.30 -16.73 9.67
C LEU A 57 -2.39 -17.81 9.76
N GLU A 58 -2.28 -18.91 9.02
CA GLU A 58 -3.34 -19.93 8.86
C GLU A 58 -3.95 -20.40 10.17
N SER A 59 -3.14 -20.62 11.22
CA SER A 59 -3.62 -21.07 12.53
C SER A 59 -4.43 -20.02 13.30
N ASN A 60 -4.37 -18.74 12.90
CA ASN A 60 -4.80 -17.61 13.72
C ASN A 60 -5.98 -16.82 13.13
N ILE A 61 -6.33 -17.01 11.84
CA ILE A 61 -7.29 -16.14 11.14
C ILE A 61 -8.57 -16.85 10.67
N GLY A 62 -8.71 -18.13 11.02
CA GLY A 62 -9.88 -18.97 10.73
C GLY A 62 -9.82 -19.65 9.35
N PRO A 63 -10.78 -20.54 9.04
CA PRO A 63 -10.76 -21.37 7.83
C PRO A 63 -10.76 -20.54 6.53
N GLU A 64 -11.36 -19.34 6.56
CA GLU A 64 -11.39 -18.42 5.43
C GLU A 64 -10.04 -17.83 5.06
N GLY A 65 -9.07 -17.89 5.98
CA GLY A 65 -7.70 -17.43 5.73
C GLY A 65 -6.72 -18.56 5.39
N LEU A 66 -7.18 -19.81 5.30
CA LEU A 66 -6.33 -20.95 4.91
C LEU A 66 -5.83 -20.77 3.48
N TRP A 67 -4.50 -20.68 3.33
CA TRP A 67 -3.87 -20.67 2.03
C TRP A 67 -3.98 -22.06 1.41
N SER A 68 -3.95 -22.11 0.08
CA SER A 68 -4.07 -23.36 -0.67
C SER A 68 -3.34 -23.20 -1.98
N GLU A 69 -2.32 -24.02 -2.17
CA GLU A 69 -1.52 -24.05 -3.39
C GLU A 69 -2.39 -24.18 -4.64
N ARG A 70 -3.38 -25.08 -4.61
CA ARG A 70 -4.31 -25.30 -5.74
C ARG A 70 -5.17 -24.08 -6.09
N ARG A 71 -5.38 -23.16 -5.14
CA ARG A 71 -6.16 -21.93 -5.34
C ARG A 71 -5.29 -20.71 -5.57
N PHE A 72 -3.98 -20.82 -5.33
CA PHE A 72 -3.05 -19.71 -5.46
C PHE A 72 -2.67 -19.49 -6.92
N SER A 73 -2.74 -18.23 -7.35
CA SER A 73 -2.25 -17.79 -8.65
C SER A 73 -1.31 -16.61 -8.45
N LEU A 74 -0.02 -16.84 -8.66
CA LEU A 74 1.00 -15.78 -8.53
C LEU A 74 0.66 -14.58 -9.42
N MET A 75 0.27 -14.84 -10.68
CA MET A 75 -0.12 -13.78 -11.62
C MET A 75 -1.31 -12.97 -11.11
N GLN A 76 -2.36 -13.63 -10.63
CA GLN A 76 -3.52 -12.92 -10.08
C GLN A 76 -3.13 -12.11 -8.84
N THR A 77 -2.32 -12.67 -7.95
CA THR A 77 -1.85 -11.97 -6.75
C THR A 77 -1.03 -10.73 -7.10
N LEU A 78 -0.04 -10.85 -7.97
CA LEU A 78 0.79 -9.71 -8.39
C LEU A 78 -0.03 -8.64 -9.14
N ALA A 79 -0.96 -9.06 -10.02
CA ALA A 79 -1.85 -8.14 -10.72
C ALA A 79 -2.80 -7.41 -9.76
N THR A 80 -3.37 -8.08 -8.77
CA THR A 80 -4.26 -7.45 -7.78
C THR A 80 -3.48 -6.53 -6.84
N LEU A 81 -2.29 -6.93 -6.35
CA LEU A 81 -1.40 -6.08 -5.57
C LEU A 81 -1.09 -4.78 -6.31
N ARG A 82 -0.73 -4.88 -7.60
CA ARG A 82 -0.39 -3.70 -8.38
C ARG A 82 -1.62 -2.86 -8.73
N GLY A 83 -2.68 -3.49 -9.23
CA GLY A 83 -3.85 -2.80 -9.77
C GLY A 83 -4.76 -2.18 -8.71
N GLN A 84 -4.91 -2.80 -7.54
CA GLN A 84 -5.80 -2.31 -6.49
C GLN A 84 -5.06 -1.59 -5.36
N TYR A 85 -3.85 -2.03 -5.03
CA TYR A 85 -3.10 -1.53 -3.88
C TYR A 85 -1.87 -0.71 -4.26
N SER A 86 -1.58 -0.53 -5.56
CA SER A 86 -0.36 0.12 -6.07
C SER A 86 0.94 -0.53 -5.56
N ASN A 87 0.85 -1.73 -4.98
CA ASN A 87 1.97 -2.42 -4.37
C ASN A 87 2.75 -3.20 -5.44
N SER A 88 4.08 -3.09 -5.42
CA SER A 88 4.96 -3.77 -6.37
C SER A 88 5.79 -4.81 -5.63
N VAL A 89 5.60 -6.09 -5.98
CA VAL A 89 6.37 -7.22 -5.44
C VAL A 89 7.09 -7.88 -6.61
N PHE A 90 8.39 -8.13 -6.46
CA PHE A 90 9.34 -8.56 -7.49
C PHE A 90 9.55 -7.56 -8.63
N ILE A 91 8.49 -7.15 -9.30
CA ILE A 91 8.52 -6.27 -10.48
C ILE A 91 7.66 -5.04 -10.21
N ARG A 92 8.25 -3.85 -10.38
CA ARG A 92 7.53 -2.59 -10.37
C ARG A 92 7.07 -2.27 -11.80
N LEU A 93 5.76 -2.36 -12.02
CA LEU A 93 5.13 -2.04 -13.31
C LEU A 93 4.47 -0.66 -13.25
N TYR A 94 4.86 0.32 -14.06
CA TYR A 94 4.23 1.64 -14.02
C TYR A 94 4.18 2.31 -15.38
N VAL A 95 3.23 3.24 -15.54
CA VAL A 95 3.14 4.08 -16.73
C VAL A 95 4.00 5.31 -16.49
N ALA A 96 4.90 5.61 -17.43
CA ALA A 96 5.76 6.79 -17.40
C ALA A 96 6.01 7.29 -18.82
N ALA A 97 6.52 8.53 -18.93
CA ALA A 97 6.95 9.07 -20.21
C ALA A 97 8.04 8.18 -20.83
N ASP A 98 8.01 8.03 -22.15
CA ASP A 98 9.07 7.37 -22.91
C ASP A 98 10.32 8.26 -22.91
N ASP A 99 11.44 7.73 -22.44
CA ASP A 99 12.71 8.46 -22.34
C ASP A 99 13.24 8.88 -23.71
N LYS A 100 12.84 8.18 -24.78
CA LYS A 100 13.19 8.52 -26.18
C LYS A 100 12.19 9.47 -26.83
N ALA A 101 10.97 9.56 -26.30
CA ALA A 101 9.88 10.35 -26.87
C ALA A 101 8.94 10.85 -25.77
N SER A 102 9.31 11.96 -25.13
CA SER A 102 8.65 12.45 -23.90
C SER A 102 7.18 12.84 -24.04
N ASN A 103 6.65 12.93 -25.27
CA ASN A 103 5.23 13.13 -25.55
C ASN A 103 4.42 11.82 -25.61
N ARG A 104 5.04 10.66 -25.39
CA ARG A 104 4.41 9.34 -25.34
C ARG A 104 4.58 8.72 -23.96
N TYR A 105 3.69 7.80 -23.62
CA TYR A 105 3.76 7.01 -22.40
C TYR A 105 3.95 5.54 -22.74
N ILE A 106 4.78 4.86 -21.94
CA ILE A 106 5.05 3.43 -22.05
C ILE A 106 4.85 2.76 -20.70
N LEU A 107 4.66 1.44 -20.74
CA LEU A 107 4.80 0.60 -19.56
C LEU A 107 6.28 0.40 -19.28
N LYS A 108 6.73 0.81 -18.11
CA LYS A 108 8.08 0.52 -17.59
C LYS A 108 8.00 -0.62 -16.59
N LEU A 109 8.91 -1.57 -16.73
CA LEU A 109 9.16 -2.65 -15.79
C LEU A 109 10.52 -2.39 -15.15
N ASP A 110 10.55 -2.36 -13.83
CA ASP A 110 11.74 -2.06 -13.04
C ASP A 110 11.82 -2.99 -11.82
N GLN A 111 12.96 -3.00 -11.14
CA GLN A 111 13.11 -3.69 -9.87
C GLN A 111 12.15 -3.09 -8.82
N ALA A 112 11.44 -3.97 -8.08
CA ALA A 112 10.66 -3.53 -6.94
C ALA A 112 11.58 -3.05 -5.79
N SER A 113 11.07 -2.16 -4.95
CA SER A 113 11.78 -1.73 -3.74
C SER A 113 11.95 -2.90 -2.78
N LEU A 114 13.07 -2.92 -2.07
CA LEU A 114 13.28 -3.82 -0.94
C LEU A 114 12.63 -3.23 0.32
N SER A 115 12.42 -4.07 1.34
CA SER A 115 11.84 -3.64 2.62
C SER A 115 12.84 -2.85 3.47
N LEU A 116 14.13 -3.19 3.41
CA LEU A 116 15.20 -2.39 4.01
C LEU A 116 15.61 -1.28 3.03
N SER A 117 16.09 -0.17 3.59
CA SER A 117 16.36 1.07 2.86
C SER A 117 17.44 0.91 1.80
N SER A 118 18.42 0.04 2.05
CA SER A 118 19.53 -0.23 1.13
C SER A 118 19.62 -1.71 0.78
N ARG A 119 20.25 -2.03 -0.36
CA ARG A 119 20.54 -3.42 -0.72
C ARG A 119 21.63 -3.98 0.20
N GLU A 120 22.53 -3.11 0.62
CA GLU A 120 23.67 -3.38 1.47
C GLU A 120 23.22 -3.94 2.83
N ASP A 121 22.07 -3.50 3.35
CA ASP A 121 21.48 -4.00 4.61
C ASP A 121 21.13 -5.51 4.57
N TYR A 122 20.98 -6.09 3.37
CA TYR A 122 20.75 -7.54 3.19
C TYR A 122 22.04 -8.33 2.98
N LEU A 123 23.14 -7.65 2.65
CA LEU A 123 24.40 -8.27 2.26
C LEU A 123 25.45 -8.19 3.36
N GLU A 124 25.39 -7.14 4.17
CA GLU A 124 26.33 -6.90 5.27
C GLU A 124 25.85 -7.54 6.56
N ASN A 125 26.79 -8.07 7.36
CA ASN A 125 26.48 -8.69 8.66
C ASN A 125 26.53 -7.65 9.79
N THR A 126 26.04 -6.44 9.53
CA THR A 126 26.05 -5.33 10.48
C THR A 126 24.63 -4.82 10.66
N THR A 127 24.18 -4.71 11.89
CA THR A 127 22.86 -4.13 12.24
C THR A 127 22.88 -2.61 12.32
N GLU A 128 24.00 -1.97 11.97
CA GLU A 128 24.15 -0.52 12.00
C GLU A 128 23.55 0.11 10.74
N ALA A 129 22.58 1.01 10.91
CA ALA A 129 22.06 1.80 9.81
C ALA A 129 23.13 2.79 9.36
N LYS A 130 23.68 2.62 8.15
CA LYS A 130 24.61 3.60 7.57
C LYS A 130 23.83 4.87 7.23
N SER A 131 24.23 5.99 7.86
CA SER A 131 23.65 7.33 7.66
C SER A 131 24.12 7.98 6.36
#